data_AF-A0A6V2LSN4-F1
#
_entry.id   AF-A0A6V2LSN4-F1
#
_cell.length_a   1.000
_cell.length_b   1.000
_cell.length_c   1.000
_cell.angle_alpha   90.00
_cell.angle_beta   90.00
_cell.angle_gamma   90.00
#
_symmetry.space_group_name_H-M   'P 1'
#
loop_
_entity.id
_entity.type
_entity.pdbx_description
1 polymer ?
#
loop_
_entity_poly.entity_id
_entity_poly.type
_entity_poly.pdbx_seq_one_letter_code
_entity_poly.pdbx_strand_id
1 'polypeptide(L)'
;MFEMLFKIIRSANVSFFCGDIENAYWVLTDALRVFRRLENERAIGIACNNLGNCMLAMYRFLEETKETQICGLSKNDIISKGTAYFREAIKLGEEAYDVFYEEQGWSGSCLVFMQHLSSRYFNRAIFLLTVKKDHKFSDEAHKLGFRDLSISKCMDVEVADQCLEVGFSVDKSELFDLMLNRIKGVLSLLAMEYEDEWGIEDQIDDALRELKIALKNESSAFFSEFSPAGRMQQLDAEMTTFFRIKNIPEKAAKIGIRMLVEDEYILQDAKLVAVKALVGYIDSSEEERFSSETREAMISFKKSIELYIGEAVMDRHSSTRKIKEMRKDSLSKSSNLMKASMVDSRRSIAVSVQQTSRGDFTMEAF
;
A
#
# COMPACT_ATOMS: atom_id res chain seq x y z
N MET A 1 24.45 -2.23 16.18
CA MET A 1 23.98 -3.24 15.20
C MET A 1 22.53 -2.99 14.81
N PHE A 2 21.59 -2.93 15.76
CA PHE A 2 20.17 -2.61 15.52
C PHE A 2 19.92 -1.34 14.68
N GLU A 3 20.64 -0.25 14.95
CA GLU A 3 20.49 1.01 14.19
C GLU A 3 20.80 0.86 12.69
N MET A 4 21.75 -0.01 12.33
CA MET A 4 22.09 -0.28 10.92
C MET A 4 20.99 -1.12 10.24
N LEU A 5 20.39 -2.06 10.97
CA LEU A 5 19.29 -2.89 10.47
C LEU A 5 18.03 -2.05 10.23
N PHE A 6 17.72 -1.13 11.15
CA PHE A 6 16.64 -0.15 11.00
C PHE A 6 16.84 0.71 9.74
N LYS A 7 18.05 1.22 9.50
CA LYS A 7 18.38 2.02 8.30
C LYS A 7 18.18 1.23 7.01
N ILE A 8 18.50 -0.06 7.00
CA ILE A 8 18.33 -0.93 5.82
C ILE A 8 16.84 -1.11 5.49
N ILE A 9 16.00 -1.47 6.46
CA ILE A 9 14.55 -1.59 6.24
C ILE A 9 13.93 -0.26 5.84
N ARG A 10 14.28 0.83 6.52
CA ARG A 10 13.81 2.17 6.15
C ARG A 10 14.19 2.53 4.71
N SER A 11 15.42 2.22 4.29
CA SER A 11 15.85 2.46 2.90
C SER A 11 15.07 1.62 1.89
N ALA A 12 14.73 0.37 2.24
CA ALA A 12 13.89 -0.48 1.40
C ALA A 12 12.45 0.07 1.31
N ASN A 13 11.85 0.46 2.44
CA ASN A 13 10.50 1.03 2.48
C ASN A 13 10.43 2.34 1.69
N VAL A 14 11.43 3.22 1.80
CA VAL A 14 11.52 4.44 0.98
C VAL A 14 11.56 4.10 -0.51
N SER A 15 12.37 3.12 -0.91
CA SER A 15 12.46 2.68 -2.31
C SER A 15 11.12 2.14 -2.79
N PHE A 16 10.49 1.30 -1.97
CA PHE A 16 9.19 0.70 -2.22
C PHE A 16 8.10 1.75 -2.43
N PHE A 17 7.96 2.69 -1.50
CA PHE A 17 6.97 3.77 -1.58
C PHE A 17 7.31 4.81 -2.67
N CYS A 18 8.53 4.82 -3.20
CA CYS A 18 8.88 5.61 -4.39
C CYS A 18 8.58 4.87 -5.71
N GLY A 19 8.09 3.62 -5.66
CA GLY A 19 7.85 2.80 -6.84
C GLY A 19 9.08 2.04 -7.36
N ASP A 20 10.24 2.15 -6.69
CA ASP A 20 11.47 1.39 -7.04
C ASP A 20 11.40 -0.01 -6.41
N ILE A 21 10.47 -0.82 -6.90
CA ILE A 21 10.20 -2.16 -6.38
C ILE A 21 11.40 -3.09 -6.57
N GLU A 22 12.14 -2.94 -7.67
CA GLU A 22 13.34 -3.74 -7.91
C GLU A 22 14.39 -3.47 -6.82
N ASN A 23 14.67 -2.19 -6.52
CA ASN A 23 15.61 -1.87 -5.47
C ASN A 23 15.13 -2.33 -4.08
N ALA A 24 13.84 -2.11 -3.76
CA ALA A 24 13.28 -2.57 -2.50
C ALA A 24 13.48 -4.08 -2.33
N TYR A 25 13.19 -4.86 -3.38
CA TYR A 25 13.38 -6.31 -3.39
C TYR A 25 14.83 -6.73 -3.16
N TRP A 26 15.79 -6.12 -3.87
CA TRP A 26 17.20 -6.48 -3.73
C TRP A 26 17.74 -6.13 -2.33
N VAL A 27 17.42 -4.94 -1.83
CA VAL A 27 17.82 -4.50 -0.48
C VAL A 27 17.25 -5.43 0.59
N LEU A 28 15.97 -5.79 0.49
CA LEU A 28 15.32 -6.71 1.45
C LEU A 28 15.85 -8.14 1.35
N THR A 29 16.17 -8.62 0.15
CA THR A 29 16.76 -9.95 -0.04
C THR A 29 18.12 -10.05 0.64
N ASP A 30 18.96 -9.02 0.49
CA ASP A 30 20.26 -8.96 1.18
C ASP A 30 20.10 -8.77 2.69
N ALA A 31 19.13 -7.97 3.14
CA ALA A 31 18.80 -7.82 4.56
C ALA A 31 18.39 -9.17 5.18
N LEU A 32 17.50 -9.92 4.53
CA LEU A 32 17.05 -11.24 4.98
C LEU A 32 18.21 -12.23 5.13
N ARG A 33 19.17 -12.22 4.19
CA ARG A 33 20.39 -13.05 4.30
C ARG A 33 21.22 -12.71 5.53
N VAL A 34 21.36 -11.42 5.84
CA VAL A 34 22.07 -10.96 7.04
C VAL A 34 21.31 -11.36 8.31
N PHE A 35 19.99 -11.15 8.36
CA PHE A 35 19.17 -11.51 9.52
C PHE A 35 19.20 -13.01 9.83
N ARG A 36 19.17 -13.86 8.80
CA ARG A 36 19.35 -15.31 8.95
C ARG A 36 20.70 -15.70 9.52
N ARG A 37 21.79 -15.04 9.09
CA ARG A 37 23.14 -15.28 9.65
C ARG A 37 23.28 -14.83 11.10
N LEU A 38 22.47 -13.88 11.53
CA LEU A 38 22.42 -13.38 12.90
C LEU A 38 21.38 -14.10 13.77
N GLU A 39 20.66 -15.08 13.20
CA GLU A 39 19.59 -15.82 13.89
C GLU A 39 18.55 -14.91 14.56
N ASN A 40 18.26 -13.75 13.94
CA ASN A 40 17.32 -12.78 14.47
C ASN A 40 15.92 -13.02 13.89
N GLU A 41 15.14 -13.87 14.54
CA GLU A 41 13.81 -14.30 14.07
C GLU A 41 12.83 -13.14 13.86
N ARG A 42 12.80 -12.16 14.77
CA ARG A 42 11.97 -10.95 14.60
C ARG A 42 12.33 -10.21 13.32
N ALA A 43 13.62 -10.00 13.08
CA ALA A 43 14.13 -9.34 11.87
C ALA A 43 13.82 -10.13 10.59
N ILE A 44 13.92 -11.46 10.65
CA ILE A 44 13.54 -12.36 9.55
C ILE A 44 12.05 -12.21 9.24
N GLY A 45 11.19 -12.23 10.26
CA GLY A 45 9.74 -12.05 10.09
C GLY A 45 9.37 -10.73 9.39
N ILE A 46 9.95 -9.62 9.85
CA ILE A 46 9.78 -8.27 9.25
C ILE A 46 10.22 -8.27 7.78
N ALA A 47 11.43 -8.79 7.50
CA ALA A 47 11.97 -8.82 6.13
C ALA A 47 11.13 -9.69 5.20
N CYS A 48 10.64 -10.84 5.69
CA CYS A 48 9.76 -11.72 4.94
C CYS A 48 8.40 -11.06 4.65
N ASN A 49 7.75 -10.40 5.60
CA ASN A 49 6.51 -9.66 5.33
C ASN A 49 6.72 -8.59 4.25
N ASN A 50 7.78 -7.80 4.37
CA ASN A 50 8.12 -6.75 3.42
C ASN A 50 8.49 -7.29 2.02
N LEU A 51 9.15 -8.45 1.94
CA LEU A 51 9.39 -9.16 0.68
C LEU A 51 8.11 -9.70 0.07
N GLY A 52 7.17 -10.21 0.89
CA GLY A 52 5.84 -10.62 0.44
C GLY A 52 5.08 -9.46 -0.21
N ASN A 53 5.11 -8.28 0.40
CA ASN A 53 4.56 -7.05 -0.18
C ASN A 53 5.25 -6.65 -1.49
N CYS A 54 6.57 -6.83 -1.60
CA CYS A 54 7.27 -6.68 -2.87
C CYS A 54 6.77 -7.66 -3.94
N MET A 55 6.50 -8.92 -3.57
CA MET A 55 5.95 -9.91 -4.50
C MET A 55 4.54 -9.50 -4.98
N LEU A 56 3.68 -8.98 -4.10
CA LEU A 56 2.37 -8.45 -4.49
C LEU A 56 2.50 -7.31 -5.51
N ALA A 57 3.37 -6.33 -5.23
CA ALA A 57 3.59 -5.20 -6.12
C ALA A 57 4.18 -5.63 -7.48
N MET A 58 5.13 -6.57 -7.48
CA MET A 58 5.68 -7.16 -8.71
C MET A 58 4.61 -7.91 -9.52
N TYR A 59 3.75 -8.68 -8.86
CA TYR A 59 2.66 -9.38 -9.53
C TYR A 59 1.72 -8.40 -10.25
N ARG A 60 1.28 -7.35 -9.55
CA ARG A 60 0.40 -6.32 -10.11
C ARG A 60 1.08 -5.58 -11.27
N PHE A 61 2.37 -5.29 -11.14
CA PHE A 61 3.17 -4.73 -12.24
C PHE A 61 3.13 -5.62 -13.48
N LEU A 62 3.36 -6.94 -13.35
CA LEU A 62 3.29 -7.85 -14.50
C LEU A 62 1.88 -7.93 -15.09
N GLU A 63 0.84 -7.93 -14.26
CA GLU A 63 -0.55 -7.94 -14.71
C GLU A 63 -0.92 -6.71 -15.53
N GLU A 64 -0.43 -5.55 -15.16
CA GLU A 64 -0.73 -4.31 -15.85
C GLU A 64 0.12 -4.13 -17.12
N THR A 65 1.41 -4.41 -17.03
CA THR A 65 2.36 -4.23 -18.14
C THR A 65 2.28 -5.31 -19.20
N LYS A 66 1.71 -6.47 -18.85
CA LYS A 66 1.80 -7.70 -19.63
C LYS A 66 3.25 -8.16 -19.89
N GLU A 67 4.21 -7.69 -19.09
CA GLU A 67 5.58 -8.22 -19.09
C GLU A 67 5.58 -9.66 -18.53
N THR A 68 6.53 -10.48 -18.98
CA THR A 68 6.62 -11.88 -18.56
C THR A 68 7.44 -12.09 -17.28
N GLN A 69 8.27 -11.12 -16.91
CA GLN A 69 9.16 -11.19 -15.75
C GLN A 69 9.60 -9.81 -15.25
N ILE A 70 9.91 -9.72 -13.96
CA ILE A 70 10.51 -8.55 -13.29
C ILE A 70 11.58 -9.05 -12.31
N CYS A 71 12.75 -8.39 -12.23
CA CYS A 71 13.91 -8.90 -11.47
C CYS A 71 14.34 -10.35 -11.83
N GLY A 72 14.04 -10.80 -13.05
CA GLY A 72 14.27 -12.20 -13.46
C GLY A 72 13.32 -13.21 -12.80
N LEU A 73 12.22 -12.75 -12.21
CA LEU A 73 11.16 -13.58 -11.63
C LEU A 73 9.96 -13.62 -12.57
N SER A 74 9.51 -14.82 -12.92
CA SER A 74 8.23 -15.01 -13.60
C SER A 74 7.06 -14.82 -12.62
N LYS A 75 5.83 -14.74 -13.15
CA LYS A 75 4.62 -14.71 -12.32
C LYS A 75 4.55 -15.90 -11.34
N ASN A 76 4.89 -17.10 -11.80
CA ASN A 76 4.90 -18.30 -10.96
C ASN A 76 5.95 -18.22 -9.83
N ASP A 77 7.12 -17.65 -10.11
CA ASP A 77 8.16 -17.43 -9.08
C ASP A 77 7.68 -16.44 -8.03
N ILE A 78 7.03 -15.35 -8.45
CA ILE A 78 6.46 -14.32 -7.58
C ILE A 78 5.40 -14.93 -6.67
N ILE A 79 4.47 -15.72 -7.22
CA ILE A 79 3.42 -16.39 -6.46
C ILE A 79 4.03 -17.33 -5.43
N SER A 80 4.94 -18.21 -5.86
CA SER A 80 5.56 -19.20 -4.98
C SER A 80 6.38 -18.55 -3.85
N LYS A 81 7.22 -17.55 -4.18
CA LYS A 81 8.03 -16.84 -3.20
C LYS A 81 7.18 -15.99 -2.26
N GLY A 82 6.17 -15.28 -2.76
CA GLY A 82 5.28 -14.46 -1.94
C GLY A 82 4.54 -15.28 -0.90
N THR A 83 3.97 -16.42 -1.31
CA THR A 83 3.33 -17.38 -0.40
C THR A 83 4.31 -17.88 0.67
N ALA A 84 5.55 -18.22 0.28
CA ALA A 84 6.58 -18.68 1.22
C ALA A 84 6.99 -17.59 2.22
N TYR A 85 7.23 -16.36 1.76
CA TYR A 85 7.62 -15.25 2.62
C TYR A 85 6.53 -14.90 3.64
N PHE A 86 5.27 -14.77 3.22
CA PHE A 86 4.20 -14.49 4.17
C PHE A 86 3.97 -15.64 5.16
N ARG A 87 4.13 -16.89 4.73
CA ARG A 87 4.06 -18.05 5.63
C ARG A 87 5.15 -17.99 6.71
N GLU A 88 6.39 -17.70 6.32
CA GLU A 88 7.51 -17.57 7.27
C GLU A 88 7.30 -16.38 8.22
N ALA A 89 6.84 -15.23 7.70
CA ALA A 89 6.58 -14.04 8.51
C ALA A 89 5.48 -14.25 9.57
N ILE A 90 4.40 -14.94 9.21
CA ILE A 90 3.31 -15.26 10.14
C ILE A 90 3.77 -16.30 11.15
N LYS A 91 4.40 -17.38 10.71
CA LYS A 91 4.90 -18.43 11.61
C LYS A 91 5.80 -17.85 12.72
N LEU A 92 6.81 -17.07 12.35
CA LEU A 92 7.72 -16.43 13.31
C LEU A 92 7.00 -15.38 14.16
N GLY A 93 5.92 -14.78 13.65
CA GLY A 93 5.08 -13.85 14.41
C GLY A 93 4.26 -14.55 15.47
N GLU A 94 3.65 -15.69 15.15
CA GLU A 94 2.87 -16.50 16.09
C GLU A 94 3.76 -17.09 17.19
N GLU A 95 4.89 -17.70 16.81
CA GLU A 95 5.85 -18.26 17.77
C GLU A 95 6.37 -17.19 18.75
N ALA A 96 6.64 -15.98 18.25
CA ALA A 96 7.06 -14.87 19.11
C ALA A 96 5.90 -14.27 19.93
N TYR A 97 4.66 -14.29 19.43
CA TYR A 97 3.49 -13.82 20.17
C TYR A 97 3.25 -14.66 21.42
N ASP A 98 3.27 -15.99 21.28
CA ASP A 98 3.01 -16.91 22.38
C ASP A 98 3.99 -16.68 23.54
N VAL A 99 5.29 -16.58 23.20
CA VAL A 99 6.34 -16.28 24.19
C VAL A 99 6.14 -14.89 24.80
N PHE A 100 5.86 -13.88 23.97
CA PHE A 100 5.74 -12.50 24.45
C PHE A 100 4.53 -12.30 25.37
N TYR A 101 3.40 -12.92 25.04
CA TYR A 101 2.19 -12.89 25.85
C TYR A 101 2.38 -13.64 27.17
N GLU A 102 3.04 -14.80 27.16
CA GLU A 102 3.37 -15.52 28.40
C GLU A 102 4.27 -14.70 29.34
N GLU A 103 5.21 -13.94 28.79
CA GLU A 103 6.16 -13.14 29.56
C GLU A 103 5.57 -11.82 30.08
N GLN A 104 4.79 -11.10 29.27
CA GLN A 104 4.36 -9.72 29.56
C GLN A 104 2.87 -9.56 29.80
N GLY A 105 2.05 -10.56 29.46
CA GLY A 105 0.60 -10.43 29.38
C GLY A 105 0.16 -9.29 28.46
N TRP A 106 -1.00 -8.72 28.74
CA TRP A 106 -1.50 -7.54 28.05
C TRP A 106 -0.68 -6.29 28.43
N SER A 107 0.33 -6.01 27.61
CA SER A 107 1.15 -4.79 27.68
C SER A 107 1.04 -3.99 26.38
N GLY A 108 1.35 -2.69 26.43
CA GLY A 108 1.37 -1.86 25.21
C GLY A 108 2.29 -2.43 24.12
N SER A 109 3.43 -3.03 24.50
CA SER A 109 4.32 -3.69 23.56
C SER A 109 3.70 -4.96 22.95
N CYS A 110 2.89 -5.70 23.71
CA CYS A 110 2.18 -6.89 23.24
C CYS A 110 1.11 -6.50 22.23
N LEU A 111 0.39 -5.41 22.50
CA LEU A 111 -0.66 -4.88 21.62
C LEU A 111 -0.07 -4.37 20.29
N VAL A 112 1.05 -3.65 20.33
CA VAL A 112 1.79 -3.27 19.11
C VAL A 112 2.25 -4.49 18.33
N PHE A 113 2.77 -5.51 19.02
CA PHE A 113 3.17 -6.76 18.37
C PHE A 113 1.99 -7.47 17.70
N MET A 114 0.86 -7.60 18.40
CA MET A 114 -0.37 -8.20 17.88
C MET A 114 -0.90 -7.44 16.66
N GLN A 115 -0.79 -6.11 16.67
CA GLN A 115 -1.15 -5.27 15.53
C GLN A 115 -0.26 -5.52 14.29
N HIS A 116 1.04 -5.78 14.49
CA HIS A 116 1.92 -6.22 13.43
C HIS A 116 1.56 -7.61 12.89
N LEU A 117 1.25 -8.56 13.78
CA LEU A 117 0.81 -9.90 13.37
C LEU A 117 -0.50 -9.84 12.57
N SER A 118 -1.48 -9.05 13.02
CA SER A 118 -2.70 -8.75 12.26
C SER A 118 -2.37 -8.22 10.85
N SER A 119 -1.42 -7.28 10.76
CA SER A 119 -1.01 -6.72 9.46
C SER A 119 -0.36 -7.75 8.54
N ARG A 120 0.40 -8.72 9.07
CA ARG A 120 0.95 -9.82 8.27
C ARG A 120 -0.15 -10.71 7.72
N TYR A 121 -1.15 -11.03 8.54
CA TYR A 121 -2.34 -11.77 8.13
C TYR A 121 -3.10 -11.05 7.02
N PHE A 122 -3.38 -9.76 7.20
CA PHE A 122 -3.99 -8.93 6.18
C PHE A 122 -3.21 -8.92 4.86
N ASN A 123 -1.90 -8.64 4.92
CA ASN A 123 -1.06 -8.58 3.74
C ASN A 123 -1.03 -9.91 2.97
N ARG A 124 -0.92 -11.05 3.68
CA ARG A 124 -0.98 -12.38 3.06
C ARG A 124 -2.34 -12.60 2.39
N ALA A 125 -3.41 -12.16 3.02
CA ALA A 125 -4.75 -12.31 2.47
C ALA A 125 -4.95 -11.52 1.18
N ILE A 126 -4.58 -10.23 1.16
CA ILE A 126 -4.63 -9.39 -0.03
C ILE A 126 -3.81 -10.04 -1.16
N PHE A 127 -2.62 -10.56 -0.84
CA PHE A 127 -1.79 -11.26 -1.81
C PHE A 127 -2.48 -12.50 -2.38
N LEU A 128 -2.94 -13.43 -1.54
CA LEU A 128 -3.53 -14.70 -1.98
C LEU A 128 -4.80 -14.48 -2.81
N LEU A 129 -5.65 -13.54 -2.42
CA LEU A 129 -6.88 -13.22 -3.15
C LEU A 129 -6.59 -12.50 -4.48
N THR A 130 -5.54 -11.67 -4.52
CA THR A 130 -5.07 -11.02 -5.75
C THR A 130 -4.52 -12.03 -6.75
N VAL A 131 -3.71 -13.00 -6.30
CA VAL A 131 -3.04 -13.98 -7.18
C VAL A 131 -3.86 -15.23 -7.47
N LYS A 132 -5.06 -15.35 -6.89
CA LYS A 132 -5.91 -16.56 -6.95
C LYS A 132 -6.06 -17.16 -8.35
N LYS A 133 -6.27 -16.32 -9.37
CA LYS A 133 -6.53 -16.76 -10.75
C LYS A 133 -5.33 -17.51 -11.36
N ASP A 134 -4.12 -17.16 -10.95
CA ASP A 134 -2.87 -17.75 -11.44
C ASP A 134 -2.23 -18.71 -10.41
N HIS A 135 -2.82 -18.85 -9.22
CA HIS A 135 -2.31 -19.73 -8.18
C HIS A 135 -2.60 -21.20 -8.51
N LYS A 136 -1.58 -22.07 -8.43
CA LYS A 136 -1.70 -23.51 -8.69
C LYS A 136 -2.82 -24.18 -7.88
N PHE A 137 -3.02 -23.72 -6.64
CA PHE A 137 -4.07 -24.17 -5.73
C PHE A 137 -5.07 -23.03 -5.50
N SER A 138 -5.83 -22.66 -6.54
CA SER A 138 -6.70 -21.48 -6.54
C SER A 138 -7.74 -21.50 -5.40
N ASP A 139 -8.43 -22.62 -5.18
CA ASP A 139 -9.43 -22.75 -4.11
C ASP A 139 -8.82 -22.67 -2.70
N GLU A 140 -7.64 -23.25 -2.51
CA GLU A 140 -6.93 -23.19 -1.24
C GLU A 140 -6.45 -21.77 -0.95
N ALA A 141 -5.87 -21.07 -1.94
CA ALA A 141 -5.47 -19.68 -1.82
C ALA A 141 -6.66 -18.77 -1.47
N HIS A 142 -7.82 -19.01 -2.08
CA HIS A 142 -9.03 -18.28 -1.79
C HIS A 142 -9.52 -18.49 -0.36
N LYS A 143 -9.70 -19.75 0.05
CA LYS A 143 -10.13 -20.10 1.42
C LYS A 143 -9.17 -19.55 2.47
N LEU A 144 -7.87 -19.70 2.23
CA LEU A 144 -6.82 -19.21 3.11
C LEU A 144 -6.83 -17.67 3.18
N GLY A 145 -6.98 -16.99 2.06
CA GLY A 145 -7.07 -15.53 2.01
C GLY A 145 -8.26 -14.99 2.81
N PHE A 146 -9.46 -15.55 2.64
CA PHE A 146 -10.63 -15.14 3.43
C PHE A 146 -10.44 -15.40 4.92
N ARG A 147 -9.93 -16.58 5.29
CA ARG A 147 -9.61 -16.91 6.68
C ARG A 147 -8.67 -15.88 7.30
N ASP A 148 -7.63 -15.50 6.58
CA ASP A 148 -6.62 -14.56 7.07
C ASP A 148 -7.17 -13.12 7.20
N LEU A 149 -8.10 -12.69 6.34
CA LEU A 149 -8.83 -11.42 6.54
C LEU A 149 -9.68 -11.45 7.80
N SER A 150 -10.39 -12.55 8.05
CA SER A 150 -11.17 -12.71 9.28
C SER A 150 -10.29 -12.66 10.52
N ILE A 151 -9.14 -13.36 10.51
CA ILE A 151 -8.17 -13.33 11.62
C ILE A 151 -7.68 -11.90 11.85
N SER A 152 -7.26 -11.20 10.80
CA SER A 152 -6.78 -9.81 10.94
C SER A 152 -7.85 -8.88 11.53
N LYS A 153 -9.10 -8.98 11.05
CA LYS A 153 -10.21 -8.18 11.60
C LYS A 153 -10.47 -8.49 13.08
N CYS A 154 -10.45 -9.77 13.47
CA CYS A 154 -10.61 -10.16 14.87
C CYS A 154 -9.48 -9.61 15.74
N MET A 155 -8.23 -9.70 15.27
CA MET A 155 -7.08 -9.15 15.99
C MET A 155 -7.14 -7.63 16.11
N ASP A 156 -7.56 -6.91 15.06
CA ASP A 156 -7.69 -5.44 15.09
C ASP A 156 -8.74 -5.00 16.14
N VAL A 157 -9.86 -5.73 16.26
CA VAL A 157 -10.88 -5.49 17.31
C VAL A 157 -10.32 -5.80 18.71
N GLU A 158 -9.67 -6.95 18.88
CA GLU A 158 -9.10 -7.36 20.16
C GLU A 158 -8.02 -6.38 20.65
N VAL A 159 -7.16 -5.89 19.75
CA VAL A 159 -6.18 -4.84 20.07
C VAL A 159 -6.88 -3.57 20.55
N ALA A 160 -7.94 -3.12 19.86
CA ALA A 160 -8.68 -1.92 20.24
C ALA A 160 -9.34 -2.06 21.62
N ASP A 161 -10.00 -3.19 21.87
CA ASP A 161 -10.67 -3.49 23.14
C ASP A 161 -9.65 -3.54 24.29
N GLN A 162 -8.55 -4.27 24.10
CA GLN A 162 -7.51 -4.40 25.13
C GLN A 162 -6.81 -3.07 25.41
N CYS A 163 -6.58 -2.22 24.40
CA CYS A 163 -6.02 -0.89 24.61
C CYS A 163 -6.89 -0.04 25.57
N LEU A 164 -8.21 -0.14 25.46
CA LEU A 164 -9.15 0.52 26.37
C LEU A 164 -9.07 -0.08 27.78
N GLU A 165 -9.01 -1.40 27.90
CA GLU A 165 -8.97 -2.10 29.19
C GLU A 165 -7.68 -1.81 29.97
N VAL A 166 -6.52 -1.84 29.32
CA VAL A 166 -5.22 -1.60 29.98
C VAL A 166 -4.87 -0.11 30.12
N GLY A 167 -5.73 0.79 29.62
CA GLY A 167 -5.49 2.23 29.59
C GLY A 167 -4.31 2.64 28.70
N PHE A 168 -3.98 1.82 27.70
CA PHE A 168 -2.92 2.11 26.75
C PHE A 168 -3.46 2.98 25.62
N SER A 169 -2.91 4.18 25.49
CA SER A 169 -3.24 5.11 24.41
C SER A 169 -2.47 4.72 23.15
N VAL A 170 -3.16 4.10 22.19
CA VAL A 170 -2.64 3.94 20.82
C VAL A 170 -2.49 5.33 20.18
N ASP A 171 -1.41 5.53 19.42
CA ASP A 171 -1.31 6.72 18.58
C ASP A 171 -2.45 6.71 17.56
N LYS A 172 -3.37 7.68 17.71
CA LYS A 172 -4.54 7.81 16.85
C LYS A 172 -4.16 8.03 15.38
N SER A 173 -3.00 8.63 15.12
CA SER A 173 -2.46 8.79 13.78
C SER A 173 -2.17 7.43 13.16
N GLU A 174 -1.45 6.57 13.89
CA GLU A 174 -1.09 5.22 13.44
C GLU A 174 -2.33 4.34 13.25
N LEU A 175 -3.32 4.44 14.15
CA LEU A 175 -4.59 3.72 14.02
C LEU A 175 -5.35 4.15 12.76
N PHE A 176 -5.40 5.46 12.46
CA PHE A 176 -6.04 5.94 11.24
C PHE A 176 -5.31 5.49 9.97
N ASP A 177 -3.97 5.50 9.99
CA ASP A 177 -3.16 4.98 8.88
C ASP A 177 -3.38 3.48 8.67
N LEU A 178 -3.53 2.71 9.75
CA LEU A 178 -3.93 1.29 9.68
C LEU A 178 -5.31 1.13 9.04
N MET A 179 -6.33 1.86 9.51
CA MET A 179 -7.69 1.81 8.98
C MET A 179 -7.72 2.16 7.49
N LEU A 180 -7.02 3.21 7.08
CA LEU A 180 -6.89 3.58 5.67
C LEU A 180 -6.26 2.45 4.85
N ASN A 181 -5.22 1.80 5.37
CA ASN A 181 -4.59 0.69 4.65
C ASN A 181 -5.51 -0.54 4.54
N ARG A 182 -6.32 -0.81 5.57
CA ARG A 182 -7.37 -1.86 5.53
C ARG A 182 -8.40 -1.53 4.46
N ILE A 183 -8.91 -0.29 4.45
CA ILE A 183 -9.88 0.18 3.47
C ILE A 183 -9.34 0.01 2.05
N LYS A 184 -8.13 0.50 1.78
CA LYS A 184 -7.46 0.38 0.47
C LYS A 184 -7.33 -1.07 0.01
N GLY A 185 -6.82 -1.95 0.87
CA GLY A 185 -6.66 -3.37 0.55
C GLY A 185 -8.00 -4.01 0.20
N VAL A 186 -9.05 -3.76 0.97
CA VAL A 186 -10.41 -4.29 0.69
C VAL A 186 -10.99 -3.69 -0.60
N LEU A 187 -10.85 -2.38 -0.84
CA LEU A 187 -11.28 -1.75 -2.09
C LEU A 187 -10.58 -2.36 -3.30
N SER A 188 -9.30 -2.76 -3.18
CA SER A 188 -8.59 -3.46 -4.24
C SER A 188 -9.22 -4.83 -4.56
N LEU A 189 -9.76 -5.53 -3.57
CA LEU A 189 -10.50 -6.78 -3.76
C LEU A 189 -11.87 -6.54 -4.39
N LEU A 190 -12.60 -5.51 -3.95
CA LEU A 190 -13.89 -5.16 -4.56
C LEU A 190 -13.74 -4.76 -6.03
N ALA A 191 -12.67 -4.05 -6.39
CA ALA A 191 -12.33 -3.76 -7.79
C ALA A 191 -12.04 -5.01 -8.62
N MET A 192 -11.70 -6.13 -7.97
CA MET A 192 -11.54 -7.46 -8.58
C MET A 192 -12.82 -8.30 -8.52
N GLU A 193 -13.97 -7.67 -8.27
CA GLU A 193 -15.31 -8.28 -8.24
C GLU A 193 -15.55 -9.25 -7.07
N TYR A 194 -14.77 -9.14 -5.99
CA TYR A 194 -15.12 -9.83 -4.75
C TYR A 194 -16.36 -9.21 -4.09
N GLU A 195 -17.14 -10.03 -3.39
CA GLU A 195 -18.27 -9.57 -2.58
C GLU A 195 -17.77 -8.77 -1.36
N ASP A 196 -18.61 -7.85 -0.90
CA ASP A 196 -18.30 -6.95 0.22
C ASP A 196 -18.70 -7.57 1.57
N GLU A 197 -18.06 -8.70 1.89
CA GLU A 197 -18.31 -9.42 3.15
C GLU A 197 -17.74 -8.69 4.38
N TRP A 198 -16.90 -7.67 4.17
CA TRP A 198 -16.15 -7.01 5.25
C TRP A 198 -16.79 -5.74 5.78
N GLY A 199 -17.85 -5.26 5.13
CA GLY A 199 -18.54 -4.01 5.49
C GLY A 199 -17.63 -2.81 5.28
N ILE A 200 -17.16 -2.58 4.04
CA ILE A 200 -16.24 -1.47 3.76
C ILE A 200 -16.85 -0.09 4.08
N GLU A 201 -18.18 0.05 3.96
CA GLU A 201 -18.91 1.27 4.29
C GLU A 201 -18.79 1.60 5.78
N ASP A 202 -18.96 0.60 6.65
CA ASP A 202 -18.78 0.76 8.10
C ASP A 202 -17.35 1.19 8.45
N GLN A 203 -16.34 0.60 7.78
CA GLN A 203 -14.93 0.95 8.02
C GLN A 203 -14.61 2.40 7.59
N ILE A 204 -15.17 2.85 6.47
CA ILE A 204 -15.05 4.24 6.01
C ILE A 204 -15.71 5.19 7.01
N ASP A 205 -16.90 4.85 7.50
CA ASP A 205 -17.63 5.67 8.48
C ASP A 205 -16.88 5.76 9.82
N ASP A 206 -16.26 4.67 10.25
CA ASP A 206 -15.43 4.67 11.45
C ASP A 206 -14.17 5.53 11.27
N ALA A 207 -13.50 5.44 10.12
CA ALA A 207 -12.35 6.31 9.81
C ALA A 207 -12.76 7.79 9.78
N LEU A 208 -13.92 8.10 9.20
CA LEU A 208 -14.49 9.45 9.16
C LEU A 208 -14.82 9.97 10.57
N ARG A 209 -15.33 9.10 11.44
CA ARG A 209 -15.66 9.43 12.83
C ARG A 209 -14.40 9.79 13.62
N GLU A 210 -13.35 8.99 13.51
CA GLU A 210 -12.06 9.26 14.16
C GLU A 210 -11.44 10.57 13.67
N LEU A 211 -11.46 10.80 12.36
CA LEU A 211 -11.01 12.07 11.77
C LEU A 211 -11.81 13.26 12.33
N LYS A 212 -13.14 13.18 12.38
CA LYS A 212 -14.01 14.23 12.94
C LYS A 212 -13.75 14.49 14.42
N ILE A 213 -13.41 13.46 15.20
CA ILE A 213 -13.00 13.63 16.60
C ILE A 213 -11.66 14.38 16.66
N ALA A 214 -10.68 13.99 15.84
CA ALA A 214 -9.37 14.64 15.78
C ALA A 214 -9.47 16.12 15.36
N LEU A 215 -10.35 16.45 14.41
CA LEU A 215 -10.59 17.82 13.92
C LEU A 215 -11.04 18.80 15.01
N LYS A 216 -11.56 18.32 16.14
CA LYS A 216 -11.90 19.18 17.29
C LYS A 216 -10.66 19.77 17.97
N ASN A 217 -9.47 19.23 17.69
CA ASN A 217 -8.19 19.72 18.17
C ASN A 217 -7.14 19.70 17.05
N GLU A 218 -7.01 20.81 16.32
CA GLU A 218 -6.06 20.94 15.20
C GLU A 218 -4.58 20.79 15.63
N SER A 219 -4.26 20.95 16.92
CA SER A 219 -2.92 20.72 17.47
C SER A 219 -2.66 19.27 17.86
N SER A 220 -3.57 18.35 17.52
CA SER A 220 -3.42 16.92 17.77
C SER A 220 -2.21 16.33 17.04
N ALA A 221 -1.51 15.37 17.66
CA ALA A 221 -0.44 14.59 17.03
C ALA A 221 -0.90 13.87 15.75
N PHE A 222 -2.21 13.65 15.62
CA PHE A 222 -2.87 13.14 14.41
C PHE A 222 -2.53 13.94 13.14
N PHE A 223 -2.23 15.23 13.30
CA PHE A 223 -1.90 16.15 12.19
C PHE A 223 -0.41 16.51 12.13
N SER A 224 0.45 15.73 12.79
CA SER A 224 1.90 15.99 12.82
C SER A 224 2.58 15.82 11.45
N GLU A 225 2.15 14.83 10.68
CA GLU A 225 2.67 14.56 9.32
C GLU A 225 1.83 15.19 8.22
N PHE A 226 0.52 15.27 8.42
CA PHE A 226 -0.45 15.76 7.45
C PHE A 226 -1.36 16.81 8.08
N SER A 227 -1.65 17.87 7.34
CA SER A 227 -2.67 18.84 7.75
C SER A 227 -4.05 18.18 7.88
N PRO A 228 -5.00 18.81 8.60
CA PRO A 228 -6.41 18.41 8.60
C PRO A 228 -6.99 18.15 7.22
N ALA A 229 -6.72 19.05 6.26
CA ALA A 229 -7.12 18.89 4.86
C ALA A 229 -6.44 17.68 4.20
N GLY A 230 -5.14 17.47 4.44
CA GLY A 230 -4.41 16.31 3.92
C GLY A 230 -4.97 14.97 4.42
N ARG A 231 -5.31 14.87 5.71
CA ARG A 231 -5.95 13.67 6.28
C ARG A 231 -7.34 13.43 5.69
N MET A 232 -8.12 14.49 5.50
CA MET A 232 -9.43 14.40 4.83
C MET A 232 -9.28 13.92 3.38
N GLN A 233 -8.34 14.48 2.61
CA GLN A 233 -8.05 14.06 1.23
C GLN A 233 -7.66 12.59 1.11
N GLN A 234 -6.93 12.04 2.09
CA GLN A 234 -6.62 10.61 2.11
C GLN A 234 -7.90 9.77 2.18
N LEU A 235 -8.82 10.12 3.08
CA LEU A 235 -10.10 9.41 3.22
C LEU A 235 -11.02 9.64 2.02
N ASP A 236 -11.10 10.86 1.49
CA ASP A 236 -11.90 11.19 0.31
C ASP A 236 -11.47 10.42 -0.93
N ALA A 237 -10.16 10.20 -1.10
CA ALA A 237 -9.64 9.40 -2.19
C ALA A 237 -10.18 7.95 -2.12
N GLU A 238 -10.23 7.37 -0.93
CA GLU A 238 -10.79 6.03 -0.73
C GLU A 238 -12.32 6.00 -0.89
N MET A 239 -13.03 6.99 -0.36
CA MET A 239 -14.48 7.16 -0.58
C MET A 239 -14.83 7.31 -2.06
N THR A 240 -14.03 8.08 -2.78
CA THR A 240 -14.18 8.27 -4.24
C THR A 240 -14.00 6.94 -4.97
N THR A 241 -12.99 6.16 -4.58
CA THR A 241 -12.73 4.83 -5.15
C THR A 241 -13.88 3.86 -4.84
N PHE A 242 -14.37 3.84 -3.60
CA PHE A 242 -15.55 3.07 -3.19
C PHE A 242 -16.77 3.37 -4.07
N PHE A 243 -17.15 4.64 -4.21
CA PHE A 243 -18.31 5.02 -5.01
C PHE A 243 -18.14 4.72 -6.51
N ARG A 244 -16.91 4.78 -7.03
CA ARG A 244 -16.63 4.33 -8.41
C ARG A 244 -16.85 2.83 -8.56
N ILE A 245 -16.38 2.01 -7.62
CA ILE A 245 -16.58 0.55 -7.64
C ILE A 245 -18.07 0.19 -7.54
N LYS A 246 -18.82 0.88 -6.67
CA LYS A 246 -20.28 0.68 -6.54
C LYS A 246 -21.09 1.28 -7.70
N ASN A 247 -20.42 1.81 -8.73
CA ASN A 247 -21.03 2.45 -9.89
C ASN A 247 -21.99 3.60 -9.53
N ILE A 248 -21.58 4.46 -8.57
CA ILE A 248 -22.29 5.67 -8.15
C ILE A 248 -21.46 6.90 -8.55
N PRO A 249 -21.33 7.19 -9.86
CA PRO A 249 -20.38 8.18 -10.36
C PRO A 249 -20.69 9.60 -9.88
N GLU A 250 -21.95 9.92 -9.59
CA GLU A 250 -22.36 11.23 -9.07
C GLU A 250 -21.76 11.54 -7.70
N LYS A 251 -21.77 10.57 -6.77
CA LYS A 251 -21.18 10.75 -5.44
C LYS A 251 -19.66 10.87 -5.54
N ALA A 252 -19.03 10.01 -6.34
CA ALA A 252 -17.60 10.07 -6.59
C ALA A 252 -17.17 11.42 -7.19
N ALA A 253 -17.91 11.93 -8.18
CA ALA A 253 -17.62 13.22 -8.80
C ALA A 253 -17.80 14.40 -7.84
N LYS A 254 -18.83 14.39 -6.98
CA LYS A 254 -19.01 15.43 -5.96
C LYS A 254 -17.82 15.53 -5.02
N ILE A 255 -17.31 14.40 -4.54
CA ILE A 255 -16.09 14.37 -3.71
C ILE A 255 -14.88 14.87 -4.53
N GLY A 256 -14.75 14.41 -5.78
CA GLY A 256 -13.70 14.86 -6.69
C GLY A 256 -13.68 16.37 -6.93
N ILE A 257 -14.84 17.01 -7.14
CA ILE A 257 -14.97 18.47 -7.27
C ILE A 257 -14.53 19.15 -5.98
N ARG A 258 -15.02 18.68 -4.83
CA ARG A 258 -14.65 19.25 -3.53
C ARG A 258 -13.13 19.23 -3.32
N MET A 259 -12.48 18.11 -3.59
CA MET A 259 -11.01 18.01 -3.49
C MET A 259 -10.29 18.99 -4.44
N LEU A 260 -10.79 19.17 -5.67
CA LEU A 260 -10.11 19.99 -6.68
C LEU A 260 -10.37 21.50 -6.58
N VAL A 261 -11.51 21.90 -5.99
CA VAL A 261 -11.97 23.29 -5.96
C VAL A 261 -11.83 23.92 -4.59
N GLU A 262 -12.12 23.17 -3.52
CA GLU A 262 -12.18 23.72 -2.16
C GLU A 262 -10.84 23.61 -1.43
N ASP A 263 -9.98 22.66 -1.81
CA ASP A 263 -8.69 22.46 -1.13
C ASP A 263 -7.60 23.34 -1.77
N GLU A 264 -6.92 24.15 -0.95
CA GLU A 264 -5.83 25.04 -1.39
C GLU A 264 -4.64 24.25 -1.96
N TYR A 265 -4.34 23.10 -1.37
CA TYR A 265 -3.29 22.18 -1.80
C TYR A 265 -3.85 20.76 -1.83
N ILE A 266 -3.63 20.05 -2.93
CA ILE A 266 -4.10 18.67 -3.11
C ILE A 266 -2.93 17.68 -3.17
N LEU A 267 -3.04 16.59 -2.41
CA LEU A 267 -2.13 15.44 -2.54
C LEU A 267 -2.20 14.89 -3.98
N GLN A 268 -1.04 14.61 -4.58
CA GLN A 268 -0.98 14.19 -5.99
C GLN A 268 -1.78 12.92 -6.27
N ASP A 269 -1.74 11.95 -5.36
CA ASP A 269 -2.49 10.71 -5.49
C ASP A 269 -4.01 10.96 -5.41
N ALA A 270 -4.45 11.80 -4.47
CA ALA A 270 -5.84 12.22 -4.34
C ALA A 270 -6.32 13.01 -5.57
N LYS A 271 -5.46 13.88 -6.13
CA LYS A 271 -5.75 14.63 -7.36
C LYS A 271 -6.06 13.72 -8.55
N LEU A 272 -5.25 12.68 -8.74
CA LEU A 272 -5.49 11.72 -9.81
C LEU A 272 -6.79 10.92 -9.59
N VAL A 273 -7.09 10.54 -8.35
CA VAL A 273 -8.37 9.89 -8.01
C VAL A 273 -9.58 10.80 -8.29
N ALA A 274 -9.50 12.07 -7.89
CA ALA A 274 -10.51 13.09 -8.18
C ALA A 274 -10.82 13.18 -9.67
N VAL A 275 -9.78 13.36 -10.49
CA VAL A 275 -9.93 13.52 -11.93
C VAL A 275 -10.45 12.25 -12.59
N LYS A 276 -10.01 11.07 -12.14
CA LYS A 276 -10.58 9.78 -12.60
C LYS A 276 -12.09 9.68 -12.30
N ALA A 277 -12.55 10.21 -11.17
CA ALA A 277 -13.98 10.25 -10.85
C ALA A 277 -14.77 11.20 -11.76
N LEU A 278 -14.22 12.39 -12.06
CA LEU A 278 -14.85 13.34 -12.97
C LEU A 278 -14.95 12.79 -14.40
N VAL A 279 -13.86 12.18 -14.91
CA VAL A 279 -13.89 11.50 -16.22
C VAL A 279 -14.95 10.42 -16.23
N GLY A 280 -14.97 9.55 -15.22
CA GLY A 280 -15.97 8.47 -15.12
C GLY A 280 -17.40 8.99 -15.08
N TYR A 281 -17.65 10.13 -14.41
CA TYR A 281 -18.96 10.76 -14.39
C TYR A 281 -19.38 11.32 -15.75
N ILE A 282 -18.49 12.05 -16.43
CA ILE A 282 -18.72 12.57 -17.79
C ILE A 282 -18.98 11.42 -18.77
N ASP A 283 -18.25 10.31 -18.61
CA ASP A 283 -18.41 9.14 -19.48
C ASP A 283 -19.75 8.41 -19.23
N SER A 284 -20.24 8.40 -17.98
CA SER A 284 -21.50 7.75 -17.60
C SER A 284 -22.77 8.59 -17.83
N SER A 285 -22.62 9.91 -17.98
CA SER A 285 -23.75 10.80 -18.21
C SER A 285 -24.23 10.73 -19.67
N GLU A 286 -25.51 11.02 -19.89
CA GLU A 286 -26.11 11.12 -21.23
C GLU A 286 -25.28 12.03 -22.15
N GLU A 287 -25.06 11.60 -23.40
CA GLU A 287 -24.15 12.24 -24.36
C GLU A 287 -24.42 13.74 -24.57
N GLU A 288 -25.66 14.17 -24.37
CA GLU A 288 -26.07 15.56 -24.55
C GLU A 288 -25.66 16.49 -23.39
N ARG A 289 -25.26 15.95 -22.23
CA ARG A 289 -25.01 16.76 -21.02
C ARG A 289 -23.66 17.49 -21.05
N PHE A 290 -22.66 16.95 -21.74
CA PHE A 290 -21.32 17.53 -21.82
C PHE A 290 -20.86 17.62 -23.27
N SER A 291 -20.27 18.75 -23.66
CA SER A 291 -19.68 18.90 -24.98
C SER A 291 -18.50 17.94 -25.18
N SER A 292 -18.26 17.54 -26.44
CA SER A 292 -17.06 16.78 -26.83
C SER A 292 -15.78 17.46 -26.36
N GLU A 293 -15.72 18.79 -26.47
CA GLU A 293 -14.61 19.63 -26.00
C GLU A 293 -14.35 19.46 -24.48
N THR A 294 -15.41 19.44 -23.67
CA THR A 294 -15.28 19.25 -22.20
C THR A 294 -14.72 17.86 -21.89
N ARG A 295 -15.19 16.83 -22.60
CA ARG A 295 -14.72 15.46 -22.44
C ARG A 295 -13.24 15.33 -22.82
N GLU A 296 -12.85 15.87 -23.97
CA GLU A 296 -11.46 15.88 -24.43
C GLU A 296 -10.54 16.64 -23.48
N ALA A 297 -10.98 17.81 -22.99
CA ALA A 297 -10.23 18.60 -22.02
C ALA A 297 -9.98 17.84 -20.72
N MET A 298 -11.00 17.15 -20.19
CA MET A 298 -10.86 16.37 -18.96
C MET A 298 -9.95 15.14 -19.13
N ILE A 299 -10.04 14.45 -20.28
CA ILE A 299 -9.13 13.35 -20.62
C ILE A 299 -7.68 13.85 -20.74
N SER A 300 -7.48 15.01 -21.38
CA SER A 300 -6.17 15.65 -21.49
C SER A 300 -5.60 16.03 -20.13
N PHE A 301 -6.43 16.60 -19.24
CA PHE A 301 -6.04 16.94 -17.88
C PHE A 301 -5.68 15.72 -17.04
N LYS A 302 -6.43 14.61 -17.17
CA LYS A 302 -6.07 13.33 -16.55
C LYS A 302 -4.69 12.87 -16.99
N LYS A 303 -4.43 12.85 -18.30
CA LYS A 303 -3.14 12.43 -18.88
C LYS A 303 -1.97 13.29 -18.40
N SER A 304 -2.17 14.61 -18.27
CA SER A 304 -1.11 15.51 -17.80
C SER A 304 -0.75 15.25 -16.34
N ILE A 305 -1.73 14.94 -15.48
CA ILE A 305 -1.49 14.54 -14.09
C ILE A 305 -0.74 13.20 -14.03
N GLU A 306 -1.17 12.21 -14.82
CA GLU A 306 -0.49 10.90 -14.91
C GLU A 306 0.97 11.06 -15.34
N LEU A 307 1.24 11.92 -16.33
CA LEU A 307 2.61 12.23 -16.76
C LEU A 307 3.43 12.91 -15.65
N TYR A 308 2.86 13.92 -14.97
CA TYR A 308 3.54 14.64 -13.89
C TYR A 308 3.91 13.73 -12.72
N ILE A 309 2.99 12.85 -12.30
CA ILE A 309 3.27 11.87 -11.24
C ILE A 309 4.38 10.91 -11.70
N GLY A 310 4.32 10.45 -12.96
CA GLY A 310 5.33 9.55 -13.54
C GLY A 310 6.72 10.18 -13.61
N GLU A 311 6.82 11.46 -13.98
CA GLU A 311 8.08 12.20 -13.99
C GLU A 311 8.64 12.40 -12.59
N ALA A 312 7.80 12.77 -11.62
CA ALA A 312 8.21 12.94 -10.23
C ALA A 312 8.72 11.64 -9.57
N VAL A 313 8.28 10.48 -10.06
CA VAL A 313 8.80 9.16 -9.66
C VAL A 313 10.18 8.92 -10.29
N MET A 314 10.31 9.22 -11.58
CA MET A 314 11.55 9.02 -12.32
C MET A 314 12.69 9.93 -11.86
N ASP A 315 12.40 11.18 -11.47
CA ASP A 315 13.42 12.09 -10.94
C ASP A 315 13.94 11.66 -9.57
N ARG A 316 13.08 11.04 -8.76
CA ARG A 316 13.51 10.37 -7.52
C ARG A 316 14.39 9.15 -7.84
N HIS A 317 14.06 8.39 -8.88
CA HIS A 317 14.89 7.26 -9.33
C HIS A 317 16.24 7.72 -9.87
N SER A 318 16.29 8.76 -10.70
CA SER A 318 17.53 9.27 -11.30
C SER A 318 18.47 9.84 -10.23
N SER A 319 17.91 10.50 -9.20
CA SER A 319 18.66 10.99 -8.04
C SER A 319 19.22 9.83 -7.20
N THR A 320 18.41 8.80 -6.95
CA THR A 320 18.84 7.61 -6.19
C THR A 320 19.87 6.79 -6.98
N ARG A 321 19.73 6.72 -8.31
CA ARG A 321 20.66 6.07 -9.22
C ARG A 321 21.96 6.84 -9.33
N LYS A 322 21.94 8.18 -9.41
CA LYS A 322 23.16 9.01 -9.35
C LYS A 322 23.89 8.81 -8.02
N ILE A 323 23.19 8.70 -6.90
CA ILE A 323 23.82 8.37 -5.60
C ILE A 323 24.45 6.97 -5.63
N LYS A 324 23.79 6.00 -6.25
CA LYS A 324 24.34 4.64 -6.44
C LYS A 324 25.49 4.59 -7.43
N GLU A 325 25.45 5.36 -8.52
CA GLU A 325 26.50 5.47 -9.52
C GLU A 325 27.70 6.22 -8.93
N MET A 326 27.51 7.25 -8.11
CA MET A 326 28.58 7.87 -7.32
C MET A 326 29.19 6.89 -6.30
N ARG A 327 28.40 5.99 -5.71
CA ARG A 327 28.89 4.90 -4.84
C ARG A 327 29.52 3.72 -5.61
N LYS A 328 29.08 3.45 -6.83
CA LYS A 328 29.66 2.44 -7.72
C LYS A 328 30.91 2.95 -8.42
N ASP A 329 31.02 4.24 -8.73
CA ASP A 329 32.22 4.86 -9.28
C ASP A 329 33.34 4.95 -8.22
N SER A 330 33.00 4.89 -6.93
CA SER A 330 33.98 4.59 -5.87
C SER A 330 34.40 3.10 -5.79
N LEU A 331 33.78 2.18 -6.55
CA LEU A 331 34.02 0.73 -6.47
C LEU A 331 34.22 -0.02 -7.81
N SER A 332 33.89 0.53 -8.97
CA SER A 332 34.09 -0.10 -10.28
C SER A 332 33.72 0.83 -11.45
N LYS A 333 34.68 1.16 -12.32
CA LYS A 333 34.44 1.77 -13.64
C LYS A 333 34.03 0.69 -14.66
N SER A 334 32.86 0.82 -15.30
CA SER A 334 32.72 0.79 -16.79
C SER A 334 31.27 0.67 -17.30
N SER A 335 31.01 1.48 -18.34
CA SER A 335 30.12 1.33 -19.52
C SER A 335 28.57 1.37 -19.40
N ASN A 336 28.03 2.53 -19.80
CA ASN A 336 27.10 2.84 -20.93
C ASN A 336 26.17 1.75 -21.49
N LEU A 337 25.07 2.06 -22.20
CA LEU A 337 24.10 3.16 -22.35
C LEU A 337 23.20 2.70 -23.50
N MET A 338 21.88 2.55 -23.31
CA MET A 338 20.83 2.64 -24.34
C MET A 338 19.47 2.32 -23.69
N LYS A 339 18.46 3.18 -23.91
CA LYS A 339 17.01 2.86 -24.10
C LYS A 339 16.17 4.12 -23.87
N ALA A 340 15.74 4.77 -24.96
CA ALA A 340 14.85 5.93 -24.92
C ALA A 340 13.40 5.62 -25.36
N SER A 341 13.11 4.47 -26.01
CA SER A 341 11.74 4.15 -26.48
C SER A 341 10.91 3.23 -25.56
N MET A 342 11.51 2.65 -24.50
CA MET A 342 10.79 1.91 -23.45
C MET A 342 10.35 2.82 -22.28
N VAL A 343 10.65 4.11 -22.35
CA VAL A 343 10.52 5.04 -21.21
C VAL A 343 9.07 5.46 -21.01
N ASP A 344 8.30 5.70 -22.07
CA ASP A 344 6.92 6.21 -21.95
C ASP A 344 5.91 5.16 -21.49
N SER A 345 6.05 3.90 -21.88
CA SER A 345 5.22 2.80 -21.36
C SER A 345 5.53 2.52 -19.89
N ARG A 346 6.82 2.55 -19.49
CA ARG A 346 7.21 2.39 -18.08
C ARG A 346 6.77 3.55 -17.18
N ARG A 347 6.59 4.76 -17.74
CA ARG A 347 6.15 5.97 -17.00
C ARG A 347 4.71 5.86 -16.49
N SER A 348 3.75 5.49 -17.34
CA SER A 348 2.35 5.33 -16.90
C SER A 348 2.18 4.18 -15.90
N ILE A 349 3.02 3.16 -16.03
CA ILE A 349 3.03 1.96 -15.19
C ILE A 349 3.66 2.23 -13.82
N ALA A 350 4.71 3.05 -13.74
CA ALA A 350 5.31 3.41 -12.44
C ALA A 350 4.29 4.16 -11.55
N VAL A 351 3.39 4.94 -12.17
CA VAL A 351 2.30 5.64 -11.47
C VAL A 351 1.23 4.68 -10.98
N SER A 352 0.74 3.78 -11.82
CA SER A 352 -0.30 2.81 -11.46
C SER A 352 0.19 1.78 -10.44
N VAL A 353 1.45 1.37 -10.55
CA VAL A 353 2.09 0.47 -9.59
C VAL A 353 2.40 1.20 -8.29
N GLN A 354 2.76 2.50 -8.32
CA GLN A 354 2.82 3.31 -7.11
C GLN A 354 1.44 3.51 -6.47
N GLN A 355 0.37 3.68 -7.25
CA GLN A 355 -1.00 3.79 -6.74
C GLN A 355 -1.49 2.49 -6.09
N THR A 356 -1.14 1.34 -6.67
CA THR A 356 -1.49 0.02 -6.11
C THR A 356 -0.49 -0.47 -5.06
N SER A 357 0.71 0.12 -4.96
CA SER A 357 1.70 -0.24 -3.95
C SER A 357 1.70 0.69 -2.73
N ARG A 358 1.15 1.91 -2.84
CA ARG A 358 0.98 2.84 -1.71
C ARG A 358 -0.35 2.65 -0.99
N GLY A 359 -0.39 1.62 -0.15
CA GLY A 359 -1.32 1.57 0.98
C GLY A 359 -2.32 0.41 0.98
N ASP A 360 -2.28 -0.50 0.02
CA ASP A 360 -3.11 -1.72 0.11
C ASP A 360 -2.62 -2.72 1.18
N PHE A 361 -1.48 -2.44 1.79
CA PHE A 361 -0.79 -3.31 2.75
C PHE A 361 0.22 -2.50 3.57
N THR A 362 0.62 -3.03 4.72
CA THR A 362 1.52 -2.35 5.66
C THR A 362 2.92 -2.92 5.56
N MET A 363 3.91 -2.07 5.23
CA MET A 363 5.33 -2.40 5.38
C MET A 363 5.73 -2.22 6.84
N GLU A 364 6.32 -3.25 7.44
CA GLU A 364 6.79 -3.18 8.82
C GLU A 364 8.08 -2.34 8.90
N ALA A 365 8.16 -1.52 9.94
CA ALA A 365 9.38 -0.87 10.41
C ALA A 365 9.91 -1.64 11.64
N PHE A 366 11.19 -1.44 11.94
CA PHE A 366 11.85 -2.10 13.09
C PHE A 366 11.51 -1.45 14.42
#